data_AF-A0AA86RAJ5-F1
#
_entry.id   AF-A0AA86RAJ5-F1
#
_cell.length_a   1.000
_cell.length_b   1.000
_cell.length_c   1.000
_cell.angle_alpha   90.00
_cell.angle_beta   90.00
_cell.angle_gamma   90.00
#
_symmetry.space_group_name_H-M   'P 1'
#
loop_
_entity.id
_entity.type
_entity.pdbx_description
1 polymer ?
#
loop_
_entity_poly.entity_id
_entity_poly.type
_entity_poly.pdbx_seq_one_letter_code
_entity_poly.pdbx_strand_id
1 'polypeptide(L)'
;MCYPTKRTLWFNAAKEDDLEYIIEHADKMTRKRDQRQTDLANNIFQGFTALHYACLFGNHHLLTFLLRMECDMLTTVENLIPAPGIQDIKLFLLPKGSNFYQIAILSKHPQLVEEIRYMVQADPDFIWCPPISKLYSSLSIASLCLYEDVIDVINTPEMLQKELDLHISGLLTPIGLACKYGNHYAMKAYLQLCSNIWYRGSIYYMILQKQNGQTVLNLLQEAKSGDKEKTKLYFLQILDMAKSDQYYGKFAEQFEGTEDLDIKLEATMQQSPVSKKSLRQLRQKSMKALKQSQKYFKKQPIRNILQEKGIINNESNIGELNLVNQSKLRIIRQELGFNDSLEIQADIIIQGNDSEIINNQVQKKSNSIQQ
;
A
#
# COMPACT_ATOMS: atom_id res chain seq x y z
N MET A 1 14.80 -32.50 36.05
CA MET A 1 14.02 -31.61 35.17
C MET A 1 14.49 -30.19 35.44
N CYS A 2 14.95 -29.46 34.42
CA CYS A 2 15.29 -28.04 34.60
C CYS A 2 14.01 -27.22 34.49
N TYR A 3 13.72 -26.39 35.49
CA TYR A 3 12.59 -25.47 35.42
C TYR A 3 12.82 -24.44 34.30
N PRO A 4 11.77 -24.08 33.53
CA PRO A 4 11.89 -23.06 32.51
C PRO A 4 12.30 -21.72 33.15
N THR A 5 13.21 -21.00 32.49
CA THR A 5 13.62 -19.68 32.97
C THR A 5 12.45 -18.69 32.85
N LYS A 6 12.45 -17.59 33.62
CA LYS A 6 11.44 -16.52 33.46
C LYS A 6 11.36 -16.00 32.02
N ARG A 7 12.50 -15.95 31.32
CA ARG A 7 12.53 -15.57 29.90
C ARG A 7 11.83 -16.60 29.01
N THR A 8 12.03 -17.88 29.28
CA THR A 8 11.34 -18.96 28.57
C THR A 8 9.82 -18.86 28.77
N LEU A 9 9.38 -18.64 30.01
CA LEU A 9 7.97 -18.47 30.35
C LEU A 9 7.36 -17.24 29.66
N TRP A 10 8.04 -16.10 29.65
CA TRP A 10 7.59 -14.89 28.95
C TRP A 10 7.25 -15.11 27.47
N PHE A 11 8.14 -15.75 26.71
CA PHE A 11 7.87 -15.99 25.28
C PHE A 11 6.87 -17.12 25.05
N ASN A 12 6.76 -18.08 25.96
CA ASN A 12 5.70 -19.09 25.90
C ASN A 12 4.33 -18.44 26.16
N ALA A 13 4.22 -17.57 27.18
CA ALA A 13 3.02 -16.78 27.46
C ALA A 13 2.61 -15.91 26.25
N ALA A 14 3.59 -15.27 25.58
CA ALA A 14 3.33 -14.49 24.38
C ALA A 14 2.79 -15.32 23.20
N LYS A 15 3.20 -16.59 23.10
CA LYS A 15 2.71 -17.55 22.10
C LYS A 15 1.33 -18.09 22.45
N GLU A 16 1.04 -18.28 23.74
CA GLU A 16 -0.18 -18.91 24.26
C GLU A 16 -1.30 -17.92 24.61
N ASP A 17 -1.12 -16.62 24.29
CA ASP A 17 -2.05 -15.53 24.60
C ASP A 17 -2.32 -15.32 26.10
N ASP A 18 -1.34 -15.64 26.96
CA ASP A 18 -1.43 -15.44 28.41
C ASP A 18 -1.17 -13.98 28.79
N LEU A 19 -2.22 -13.16 28.61
CA LEU A 19 -2.20 -11.72 28.89
C LEU A 19 -1.87 -11.41 30.35
N GLU A 20 -2.36 -12.19 31.30
CA GLU A 20 -2.14 -11.96 32.73
C GLU A 20 -0.66 -12.07 33.08
N TYR A 21 -0.01 -13.15 32.64
CA TYR A 21 1.42 -13.34 32.85
C TYR A 21 2.25 -12.24 32.19
N ILE A 22 1.87 -11.85 30.96
CA ILE A 22 2.54 -10.78 30.21
C ILE A 22 2.41 -9.44 30.95
N ILE A 23 1.25 -9.10 31.50
CA ILE A 23 1.06 -7.86 32.28
C ILE A 23 1.91 -7.89 33.54
N GLU A 24 1.87 -8.98 34.30
CA GLU A 24 2.60 -9.12 35.57
C GLU A 24 4.12 -8.94 35.41
N HIS A 25 4.67 -9.40 34.28
CA HIS A 25 6.12 -9.43 34.05
C HIS A 25 6.63 -8.36 33.06
N ALA A 26 5.76 -7.48 32.58
CA ALA A 26 6.09 -6.49 31.55
C ALA A 26 7.24 -5.56 31.95
N ASP A 27 7.32 -5.16 33.22
CA ASP A 27 8.34 -4.25 33.75
C ASP A 27 9.79 -4.71 33.46
N LYS A 28 10.02 -6.02 33.49
CA LYS A 28 11.37 -6.63 33.37
C LYS A 28 11.61 -7.25 32.00
N MET A 29 10.56 -7.69 31.33
CA MET A 29 10.65 -8.57 30.17
C MET A 29 10.36 -7.89 28.83
N THR A 30 9.69 -6.73 28.86
CA THR A 30 9.41 -5.93 27.68
C THR A 30 10.68 -5.59 26.91
N ARG A 31 10.61 -5.62 25.57
CA ARG A 31 11.72 -5.40 24.63
C ARG A 31 12.87 -6.40 24.76
N LYS A 32 12.74 -7.44 25.57
CA LYS A 32 13.67 -8.57 25.54
C LYS A 32 13.40 -9.40 24.29
N ARG A 33 14.46 -10.05 23.82
CA ARG A 33 14.42 -10.93 22.66
C ARG A 33 14.61 -12.37 23.09
N ASP A 34 14.00 -13.28 22.35
CA ASP A 34 14.20 -14.69 22.53
C ASP A 34 15.63 -15.07 22.13
N GLN A 35 16.38 -15.57 23.09
CA GLN A 35 17.78 -15.98 22.89
C GLN A 35 17.90 -17.48 22.65
N ARG A 36 16.80 -18.23 22.76
CA ARG A 36 16.78 -19.65 22.42
C ARG A 36 17.10 -19.81 20.95
N GLN A 37 17.74 -20.91 20.59
CA GLN A 37 17.96 -21.27 19.19
C GLN A 37 16.61 -21.54 18.53
N THR A 38 16.51 -21.20 17.24
CA THR A 38 15.29 -21.43 16.47
C THR A 38 14.98 -22.92 16.42
N ASP A 39 13.76 -23.28 16.82
CA ASP A 39 13.24 -24.64 16.86
C ASP A 39 11.81 -24.62 16.32
N LEU A 40 11.68 -25.04 15.06
CA LEU A 40 10.40 -25.03 14.33
C LEU A 40 9.38 -26.00 14.95
N ALA A 41 9.82 -27.10 15.56
CA ALA A 41 8.90 -28.06 16.16
C ALA A 41 8.23 -27.49 17.42
N ASN A 42 8.97 -26.68 18.17
CA ASN A 42 8.50 -26.03 19.39
C ASN A 42 8.01 -24.59 19.18
N ASN A 43 7.98 -24.12 17.93
CA ASN A 43 7.63 -22.75 17.57
C ASN A 43 8.47 -21.71 18.31
N ILE A 44 9.79 -21.91 18.31
CA ILE A 44 10.77 -20.99 18.92
C ILE A 44 11.53 -20.30 17.79
N PHE A 45 11.54 -18.97 17.81
CA PHE A 45 12.21 -18.14 16.81
C PHE A 45 13.20 -17.21 17.48
N GLN A 46 14.49 -17.42 17.22
CA GLN A 46 15.53 -16.60 17.81
C GLN A 46 15.37 -15.13 17.38
N GLY A 47 15.62 -14.21 18.31
CA GLY A 47 15.60 -12.77 18.03
C GLY A 47 14.21 -12.14 17.98
N PHE A 48 13.14 -12.93 18.13
CA PHE A 48 11.77 -12.42 18.24
C PHE A 48 11.55 -11.76 19.60
N THR A 49 10.66 -10.75 19.62
CA THR A 49 10.10 -10.19 20.86
C THR A 49 8.72 -10.79 21.11
N ALA A 50 8.09 -10.46 22.25
CA ALA A 50 6.74 -10.93 22.55
C ALA A 50 5.73 -10.45 21.48
N LEU A 51 5.86 -9.21 20.99
CA LEU A 51 4.99 -8.69 19.93
C LEU A 51 5.12 -9.47 18.60
N HIS A 52 6.33 -9.88 18.23
CA HIS A 52 6.53 -10.71 17.04
C HIS A 52 5.83 -12.07 17.19
N TYR A 53 5.90 -12.69 18.37
CA TYR A 53 5.14 -13.92 18.68
C TYR A 53 3.63 -13.68 18.61
N ALA A 54 3.13 -12.60 19.23
CA ALA A 54 1.71 -12.29 19.20
C ALA A 54 1.18 -12.14 17.76
N CYS A 55 1.93 -11.46 16.90
CA CYS A 55 1.58 -11.31 15.49
C CYS A 55 1.67 -12.62 14.69
N LEU A 56 2.63 -13.48 15.00
CA LEU A 56 2.78 -14.79 14.34
C LEU A 56 1.62 -15.74 14.70
N PHE A 57 1.19 -15.73 15.97
CA PHE A 57 0.17 -16.65 16.48
C PHE A 57 -1.26 -16.11 16.46
N GLY A 58 -1.46 -14.83 16.11
CA GLY A 58 -2.81 -14.25 16.03
C GLY A 58 -3.37 -13.84 17.40
N ASN A 59 -2.50 -13.47 18.34
CA ASN A 59 -2.86 -13.20 19.73
C ASN A 59 -3.30 -11.74 19.90
N HIS A 60 -4.58 -11.49 19.62
CA HIS A 60 -5.20 -10.16 19.62
C HIS A 60 -5.13 -9.43 20.95
N HIS A 61 -5.37 -10.13 22.06
CA HIS A 61 -5.38 -9.54 23.39
C HIS A 61 -4.00 -8.97 23.75
N LEU A 62 -2.96 -9.72 23.41
CA LEU A 62 -1.58 -9.28 23.58
C LEU A 62 -1.18 -8.15 22.65
N LEU A 63 -1.70 -8.09 21.41
CA LEU A 63 -1.33 -7.07 20.43
C LEU A 63 -1.49 -5.67 21.04
N THR A 64 -2.70 -5.32 21.51
CA THR A 64 -3.00 -3.97 22.00
C THR A 64 -2.07 -3.55 23.16
N PHE A 65 -1.71 -4.50 24.03
CA PHE A 65 -0.81 -4.24 25.16
C PHE A 65 0.65 -4.09 24.73
N LEU A 66 1.17 -5.05 23.96
CA LEU A 66 2.58 -5.10 23.56
C LEU A 66 2.95 -4.06 22.51
N LEU A 67 2.00 -3.68 21.67
CA LEU A 67 2.23 -2.79 20.54
C LEU A 67 2.80 -1.44 20.98
N ARG A 68 2.29 -0.88 22.09
CA ARG A 68 2.80 0.40 22.63
C ARG A 68 4.23 0.35 23.15
N MET A 69 4.75 -0.85 23.40
CA MET A 69 6.05 -1.03 24.04
C MET A 69 7.13 -1.57 23.10
N GLU A 70 6.72 -2.29 22.04
CA GLU A 70 7.61 -3.03 21.15
C GLU A 70 7.40 -2.75 19.65
N CYS A 71 6.56 -1.79 19.25
CA CYS A 71 6.28 -1.53 17.83
C CYS A 71 7.51 -1.16 16.98
N ASP A 72 8.53 -0.54 17.59
CA ASP A 72 9.80 -0.17 16.96
C ASP A 72 10.80 -1.34 16.88
N MET A 73 10.47 -2.50 17.44
CA MET A 73 11.37 -3.64 17.50
C MET A 73 11.33 -4.43 16.19
N LEU A 74 12.50 -4.64 15.59
CA LEU A 74 12.68 -5.47 14.39
C LEU A 74 13.35 -6.80 14.72
N THR A 75 13.17 -7.85 13.92
CA THR A 75 13.89 -9.13 14.08
C THR A 75 15.41 -8.95 14.00
N THR A 76 16.19 -9.66 14.83
CA THR A 76 17.66 -9.53 14.84
C THR A 76 18.40 -10.60 14.05
N VAL A 77 17.71 -11.66 13.65
CA VAL A 77 18.25 -12.77 12.86
C VAL A 77 17.20 -13.20 11.83
N GLU A 78 17.66 -13.86 10.78
CA GLU A 78 16.79 -14.48 9.79
C GLU A 78 16.13 -15.72 10.41
N ASN A 79 14.84 -15.93 10.12
CA ASN A 79 14.10 -17.06 10.66
C ASN A 79 13.25 -17.70 9.56
N LEU A 80 13.18 -19.02 9.53
CA LEU A 80 12.13 -19.72 8.80
C LEU A 80 10.85 -19.66 9.63
N ILE A 81 9.78 -19.07 9.12
CA ILE A 81 8.48 -18.99 9.80
C ILE A 81 7.37 -19.63 8.97
N PRO A 82 6.30 -20.14 9.59
CA PRO A 82 5.06 -20.44 8.88
C PRO A 82 4.53 -19.19 8.17
N ALA A 83 4.20 -19.32 6.89
CA ALA A 83 3.66 -18.22 6.08
C ALA A 83 2.44 -18.70 5.29
N PRO A 84 1.32 -19.05 5.96
CA PRO A 84 0.09 -19.49 5.29
C PRO A 84 -0.49 -18.44 4.35
N GLY A 85 -0.04 -17.18 4.43
CA GLY A 85 -0.34 -16.13 3.47
C GLY A 85 0.21 -16.43 2.07
N ILE A 86 1.31 -17.17 1.92
CA ILE A 86 1.91 -17.48 0.61
C ILE A 86 1.54 -18.92 0.21
N GLN A 87 0.75 -19.07 -0.85
CA GLN A 87 0.32 -20.40 -1.33
C GLN A 87 1.52 -21.27 -1.71
N ASP A 88 1.42 -22.57 -1.46
CA ASP A 88 2.43 -23.61 -1.75
C ASP A 88 3.75 -23.50 -0.96
N ILE A 89 3.94 -22.43 -0.20
CA ILE A 89 5.11 -22.20 0.67
C ILE A 89 4.72 -22.45 2.12
N LYS A 90 5.17 -23.59 2.67
CA LYS A 90 4.95 -23.92 4.09
C LYS A 90 5.76 -23.03 5.03
N LEU A 91 6.98 -22.69 4.61
CA LEU A 91 7.94 -21.93 5.42
C LEU A 91 8.54 -20.80 4.58
N PHE A 92 8.53 -19.59 5.11
CA PHE A 92 9.14 -18.41 4.51
C PHE A 92 10.40 -18.03 5.28
N LEU A 93 11.49 -17.74 4.56
CA LEU A 93 12.69 -17.17 5.16
C LEU A 93 12.46 -15.68 5.43
N LEU A 94 12.00 -15.38 6.64
CA LEU A 94 11.84 -14.02 7.12
C LEU A 94 13.22 -13.38 7.31
N PRO A 95 13.52 -12.29 6.62
CA PRO A 95 14.83 -11.65 6.74
C PRO A 95 15.01 -10.99 8.11
N LYS A 96 16.27 -10.81 8.49
CA LYS A 96 16.64 -9.99 9.64
C LYS A 96 16.19 -8.55 9.40
N GLY A 97 15.61 -7.91 10.39
CA GLY A 97 15.14 -6.53 10.30
C GLY A 97 13.69 -6.41 9.84
N SER A 98 12.95 -7.52 9.82
CA SER A 98 11.50 -7.52 9.62
C SER A 98 10.77 -6.98 10.85
N ASN A 99 9.66 -6.29 10.63
CA ASN A 99 8.82 -5.75 11.70
C ASN A 99 7.63 -6.69 12.01
N PHE A 100 6.88 -6.38 13.07
CA PHE A 100 5.73 -7.16 13.50
C PHE A 100 4.59 -7.18 12.45
N TYR A 101 4.40 -6.11 11.68
CA TYR A 101 3.33 -6.02 10.68
C TYR A 101 3.56 -6.96 9.50
N GLN A 102 4.81 -7.07 9.02
CA GLN A 102 5.19 -8.05 8.01
C GLN A 102 4.89 -9.48 8.46
N ILE A 103 5.16 -9.79 9.74
CA ILE A 103 4.85 -11.11 10.31
C ILE A 103 3.34 -11.33 10.35
N ALA A 104 2.55 -10.34 10.77
CA ALA A 104 1.09 -10.41 10.78
C ALA A 104 0.52 -10.72 9.38
N ILE A 105 1.01 -10.04 8.35
CA ILE A 105 0.63 -10.26 6.94
C ILE A 105 1.00 -11.68 6.49
N LEU A 106 2.22 -12.15 6.76
CA LEU A 106 2.65 -13.50 6.38
C LEU A 106 1.83 -14.60 7.08
N SER A 107 1.43 -14.34 8.33
CA SER A 107 0.73 -15.29 9.20
C SER A 107 -0.76 -15.42 8.88
N LYS A 108 -1.30 -14.56 8.00
CA LYS A 108 -2.69 -14.59 7.53
C LYS A 108 -3.70 -14.50 8.69
N HIS A 109 -3.50 -13.52 9.56
CA HIS A 109 -4.44 -13.16 10.64
C HIS A 109 -5.15 -11.85 10.28
N PRO A 110 -6.23 -11.86 9.48
CA PRO A 110 -6.79 -10.65 8.88
C PRO A 110 -7.36 -9.69 9.92
N GLN A 111 -7.97 -10.20 11.00
CA GLN A 111 -8.42 -9.35 12.10
C GLN A 111 -7.25 -8.59 12.74
N LEU A 112 -6.08 -9.23 12.84
CA LEU A 112 -4.90 -8.67 13.50
C LEU A 112 -4.26 -7.61 12.61
N VAL A 113 -4.18 -7.89 11.31
CA VAL A 113 -3.78 -6.94 10.29
C VAL A 113 -4.69 -5.70 10.30
N GLU A 114 -6.00 -5.90 10.41
CA GLU A 114 -6.97 -4.82 10.45
C GLU A 114 -6.84 -3.95 11.70
N GLU A 115 -6.67 -4.56 12.87
CA GLU A 115 -6.40 -3.87 14.13
C GLU A 115 -5.12 -3.03 14.04
N ILE A 116 -4.03 -3.60 13.49
CA ILE A 116 -2.79 -2.84 13.26
C ILE A 116 -3.03 -1.66 12.31
N ARG A 117 -3.75 -1.89 11.21
CA ARG A 117 -4.08 -0.83 10.25
C ARG A 117 -4.85 0.30 10.91
N TYR A 118 -5.88 -0.01 11.68
CA TYR A 118 -6.65 0.98 12.42
C TYR A 118 -5.78 1.80 13.38
N MET A 119 -4.84 1.13 14.08
CA MET A 119 -3.93 1.81 15.00
C MET A 119 -2.92 2.72 14.26
N VAL A 120 -2.38 2.28 13.12
CA VAL A 120 -1.49 3.09 12.27
C VAL A 120 -2.21 4.32 11.71
N GLN A 121 -3.49 4.19 11.34
CA GLN A 121 -4.30 5.31 10.86
C GLN A 121 -4.65 6.30 11.97
N ALA A 122 -4.89 5.81 13.19
CA ALA A 122 -5.24 6.64 14.33
C ALA A 122 -4.06 7.50 14.82
N ASP A 123 -2.83 7.04 14.60
CA ASP A 123 -1.61 7.73 15.00
C ASP A 123 -0.56 7.58 13.88
N PRO A 124 -0.46 8.54 12.93
CA PRO A 124 0.52 8.45 11.84
C PRO A 124 1.98 8.47 12.31
N ASP A 125 2.23 9.00 13.51
CA ASP A 125 3.53 8.99 14.19
C ASP A 125 3.81 7.63 14.85
N PHE A 126 2.78 6.79 15.01
CA PHE A 126 2.91 5.39 15.39
C PHE A 126 3.91 4.74 14.45
N ILE A 127 5.06 4.39 15.01
CA ILE A 127 6.29 4.13 14.28
C ILE A 127 6.05 2.95 13.33
N TRP A 128 5.71 3.28 12.09
CA TRP A 128 5.96 2.42 10.96
C TRP A 128 7.48 2.34 10.86
N CYS A 129 8.08 1.32 11.47
CA CYS A 129 9.50 1.07 11.31
C CYS A 129 9.66 0.44 9.92
N PRO A 130 10.09 1.20 8.89
CA PRO A 130 10.34 0.59 7.60
C PRO A 130 11.41 -0.50 7.84
N PRO A 131 11.22 -1.70 7.29
CA PRO A 131 12.17 -2.78 7.51
C PRO A 131 13.57 -2.32 7.08
N ILE A 132 14.53 -2.43 7.99
CA ILE A 132 15.95 -2.13 7.69
C ILE A 132 16.50 -3.21 6.74
N SER A 133 15.90 -4.40 6.79
CA SER A 133 16.18 -5.43 5.78
C SER A 133 15.87 -4.83 4.42
N LYS A 134 16.91 -4.69 3.61
CA LYS A 134 16.78 -4.23 2.24
C LYS A 134 15.97 -5.20 1.37
N LEU A 135 15.43 -6.30 1.90
CA LEU A 135 14.87 -7.38 1.08
C LEU A 135 13.38 -7.22 0.80
N TYR A 136 12.56 -6.93 1.81
CA TYR A 136 11.11 -6.83 1.64
C TYR A 136 10.55 -5.70 2.48
N SER A 137 9.76 -4.83 1.85
CA SER A 137 8.86 -3.88 2.51
C SER A 137 7.55 -4.57 2.92
N SER A 138 6.67 -3.94 3.71
CA SER A 138 5.35 -4.53 4.02
C SER A 138 4.49 -4.63 2.77
N LEU A 139 4.58 -3.65 1.86
CA LEU A 139 3.94 -3.67 0.54
C LEU A 139 4.45 -4.86 -0.31
N SER A 140 5.75 -5.14 -0.25
CA SER A 140 6.35 -6.29 -0.93
C SER A 140 5.84 -7.61 -0.35
N ILE A 141 5.76 -7.72 0.98
CA ILE A 141 5.21 -8.90 1.66
C ILE A 141 3.72 -9.09 1.31
N ALA A 142 2.91 -8.03 1.33
CA ALA A 142 1.50 -8.10 0.93
C ALA A 142 1.34 -8.58 -0.53
N SER A 143 2.27 -8.19 -1.41
CA SER A 143 2.29 -8.63 -2.81
C SER A 143 2.61 -10.11 -2.99
N LEU A 144 3.28 -10.75 -2.01
CA LEU A 144 3.52 -12.19 -2.00
C LEU A 144 2.28 -12.99 -1.56
N CYS A 145 1.44 -12.38 -0.71
CA CYS A 145 0.39 -13.07 0.03
C CYS A 145 -0.91 -13.26 -0.78
N LEU A 146 -1.34 -14.50 -0.94
CA LEU A 146 -2.47 -14.96 -1.75
C LEU A 146 -3.79 -15.06 -0.96
N TYR A 147 -4.24 -13.94 -0.38
CA TYR A 147 -5.56 -13.83 0.25
C TYR A 147 -6.16 -12.44 0.04
N GLU A 148 -7.49 -12.30 0.12
CA GLU A 148 -8.19 -11.09 -0.31
C GLU A 148 -7.85 -9.85 0.53
N ASP A 149 -7.65 -10.01 1.84
CA ASP A 149 -7.42 -8.90 2.77
C ASP A 149 -6.10 -8.14 2.49
N VAL A 150 -5.19 -8.70 1.67
CA VAL A 150 -4.00 -7.95 1.22
C VAL A 150 -4.34 -6.73 0.35
N ILE A 151 -5.54 -6.69 -0.25
CA ILE A 151 -6.01 -5.52 -1.01
C ILE A 151 -6.03 -4.30 -0.11
N ASP A 152 -6.59 -4.49 1.08
CA ASP A 152 -6.77 -3.49 2.10
C ASP A 152 -5.44 -3.02 2.71
N VAL A 153 -4.48 -3.95 2.83
CA VAL A 153 -3.10 -3.64 3.20
C VAL A 153 -2.45 -2.77 2.12
N ILE A 154 -2.46 -3.21 0.86
CA ILE A 154 -1.83 -2.50 -0.27
C ILE A 154 -2.42 -1.09 -0.46
N ASN A 155 -3.71 -0.91 -0.21
CA ASN A 155 -4.39 0.38 -0.32
C ASN A 155 -4.20 1.30 0.89
N THR A 156 -3.38 0.93 1.88
CA THR A 156 -3.10 1.77 3.06
C THR A 156 -2.29 3.01 2.66
N PRO A 157 -2.82 4.24 2.78
CA PRO A 157 -2.17 5.46 2.29
C PRO A 157 -0.76 5.69 2.87
N GLU A 158 -0.58 5.44 4.17
CA GLU A 158 0.68 5.63 4.88
C GLU A 158 1.77 4.69 4.35
N MET A 159 1.39 3.45 4.05
CA MET A 159 2.28 2.47 3.47
C MET A 159 2.63 2.83 2.02
N LEU A 160 1.66 3.28 1.22
CA LEU A 160 1.92 3.72 -0.14
C LEU A 160 2.87 4.91 -0.19
N GLN A 161 2.65 5.91 0.66
CA GLN A 161 3.52 7.08 0.75
C GLN A 161 4.98 6.71 1.09
N LYS A 162 5.16 5.75 2.00
CA LYS A 162 6.48 5.37 2.51
C LYS A 162 7.17 4.31 1.66
N GLU A 163 6.43 3.40 1.03
CA GLU A 163 6.97 2.16 0.45
C GLU A 163 6.75 1.98 -1.04
N LEU A 164 5.85 2.73 -1.69
CA LEU A 164 5.56 2.52 -3.11
C LEU A 164 6.79 2.75 -4.00
N ASP A 165 7.57 3.78 -3.66
CA ASP A 165 8.79 4.15 -4.38
C ASP A 165 10.06 3.55 -3.75
N LEU A 166 9.93 2.71 -2.71
CA LEU A 166 11.06 1.97 -2.16
C LEU A 166 11.48 0.86 -3.13
N HIS A 167 12.21 1.25 -4.16
CA HIS A 167 12.91 0.30 -5.00
C HIS A 167 14.29 0.04 -4.42
N ILE A 168 14.56 -1.23 -4.16
CA ILE A 168 15.89 -1.67 -3.77
C ILE A 168 16.50 -2.39 -4.98
N SER A 169 17.61 -1.85 -5.47
CA SER A 169 18.28 -2.37 -6.67
C SER A 169 18.55 -3.87 -6.55
N GLY A 170 18.22 -4.63 -7.60
CA GLY A 170 18.40 -6.08 -7.66
C GLY A 170 17.25 -6.91 -7.06
N LEU A 171 16.24 -6.28 -6.45
CA LEU A 171 15.07 -6.98 -5.93
C LEU A 171 13.85 -6.81 -6.82
N LEU A 172 12.92 -7.75 -6.65
CA LEU A 172 11.64 -7.71 -7.33
C LEU A 172 10.81 -6.55 -6.77
N THR A 173 10.29 -5.69 -7.65
CA THR A 173 9.29 -4.68 -7.26
C THR A 173 8.05 -5.38 -6.71
N PRO A 174 7.23 -4.70 -5.89
CA PRO A 174 5.96 -5.26 -5.41
C PRO A 174 5.07 -5.85 -6.53
N ILE A 175 4.97 -5.18 -7.68
CA ILE A 175 4.24 -5.72 -8.85
C ILE A 175 4.93 -6.94 -9.46
N GLY A 176 6.27 -6.93 -9.54
CA GLY A 176 7.05 -8.08 -9.97
C GLY A 176 6.83 -9.30 -9.07
N LEU A 177 6.77 -9.09 -7.75
CA LEU A 177 6.42 -10.12 -6.77
C LEU A 177 5.00 -10.64 -6.99
N ALA A 178 4.01 -9.76 -7.09
CA ALA A 178 2.63 -10.16 -7.34
C ALA A 178 2.50 -11.00 -8.63
N CYS A 179 3.20 -10.60 -9.70
CA CYS A 179 3.24 -11.35 -10.95
C CYS A 179 3.92 -12.71 -10.80
N LYS A 180 5.11 -12.77 -10.17
CA LYS A 180 5.88 -14.00 -9.97
C LYS A 180 5.12 -15.06 -9.18
N TYR A 181 4.28 -14.64 -8.23
CA TYR A 181 3.50 -15.56 -7.39
C TYR A 181 2.05 -15.74 -7.86
N GLY A 182 1.65 -15.14 -8.99
CA GLY A 182 0.27 -15.24 -9.50
C GLY A 182 -0.77 -14.62 -8.55
N ASN A 183 -0.38 -13.55 -7.85
CA ASN A 183 -1.20 -12.87 -6.86
C ASN A 183 -2.20 -11.88 -7.48
N HIS A 184 -3.33 -12.43 -7.90
CA HIS A 184 -4.42 -11.65 -8.48
C HIS A 184 -5.08 -10.66 -7.49
N TYR A 185 -5.02 -10.90 -6.18
CA TYR A 185 -5.54 -9.95 -5.17
C TYR A 185 -4.66 -8.69 -5.12
N ALA A 186 -3.35 -8.86 -5.01
CA ALA A 186 -2.42 -7.74 -5.09
C ALA A 186 -2.53 -6.99 -6.43
N MET A 187 -2.65 -7.72 -7.55
CA MET A 187 -2.85 -7.08 -8.86
C MET A 187 -4.18 -6.32 -8.97
N LYS A 188 -5.26 -6.81 -8.34
CA LYS A 188 -6.53 -6.09 -8.25
C LYS A 188 -6.37 -4.79 -7.46
N ALA A 189 -5.61 -4.79 -6.37
CA ALA A 189 -5.29 -3.59 -5.60
C ALA A 189 -4.46 -2.59 -6.44
N TYR A 190 -3.42 -3.05 -7.14
CA TYR A 190 -2.65 -2.17 -8.03
C TYR A 190 -3.48 -1.58 -9.17
N LEU A 191 -4.45 -2.33 -9.70
CA LEU A 191 -5.40 -1.80 -10.69
C LEU A 191 -6.28 -0.69 -10.10
N GLN A 192 -6.74 -0.84 -8.86
CA GLN A 192 -7.47 0.22 -8.15
C GLN A 192 -6.58 1.46 -7.98
N LEU A 193 -5.34 1.28 -7.53
CA LEU A 193 -4.37 2.37 -7.38
C LEU A 193 -4.04 3.06 -8.70
N CYS A 194 -3.90 2.34 -9.81
CA CYS A 194 -3.69 2.90 -11.14
C CYS A 194 -4.85 3.78 -11.66
N SER A 195 -6.04 3.62 -11.09
CA SER A 195 -7.17 4.51 -11.37
C SER A 195 -6.93 5.92 -10.82
N ASN A 196 -6.09 6.04 -9.79
CA ASN A 196 -5.58 7.30 -9.28
C ASN A 196 -4.35 7.74 -10.09
N ILE A 197 -4.40 8.95 -10.64
CA ILE A 197 -3.33 9.50 -11.49
C ILE A 197 -2.00 9.68 -10.72
N TRP A 198 -2.06 9.91 -9.40
CA TRP A 198 -0.88 10.11 -8.56
C TRP A 198 0.01 8.87 -8.46
N TYR A 199 -0.59 7.67 -8.42
CA TYR A 199 0.16 6.40 -8.29
C TYR A 199 0.51 5.76 -9.63
N ARG A 200 -0.12 6.19 -10.72
CA ARG A 200 0.02 5.56 -12.04
C ARG A 200 1.46 5.60 -12.54
N GLY A 201 2.17 6.71 -12.33
CA GLY A 201 3.58 6.86 -12.70
C GLY A 201 4.48 5.85 -12.00
N SER A 202 4.41 5.77 -10.66
CA SER A 202 5.19 4.82 -9.86
C SER A 202 4.87 3.36 -10.20
N ILE A 203 3.58 3.04 -10.40
CA ILE A 203 3.17 1.70 -10.83
C ILE A 203 3.74 1.36 -12.21
N TYR A 204 3.67 2.29 -13.15
CA TYR A 204 4.23 2.08 -14.48
C TYR A 204 5.74 1.89 -14.45
N TYR A 205 6.44 2.71 -13.66
CA TYR A 205 7.87 2.55 -13.42
C TYR A 205 8.20 1.16 -12.88
N MET A 206 7.47 0.66 -11.87
CA MET A 206 7.65 -0.69 -11.34
C MET A 206 7.46 -1.82 -12.36
N ILE A 207 6.61 -1.61 -13.37
CA ILE A 207 6.38 -2.57 -14.47
C ILE A 207 7.54 -2.60 -15.45
N LEU A 208 8.13 -1.43 -15.72
CA LEU A 208 9.24 -1.29 -16.67
C LEU A 208 10.57 -1.81 -16.11
N GLN A 209 10.74 -1.84 -14.79
CA GLN A 209 11.97 -2.31 -14.17
C GLN A 209 12.26 -3.77 -14.53
N LYS A 210 13.45 -4.00 -15.11
CA LYS A 210 13.98 -5.35 -15.29
C LYS A 210 14.53 -5.84 -13.97
N GLN A 211 14.13 -7.03 -13.56
CA GLN A 211 14.52 -7.63 -12.30
C GLN A 211 15.34 -8.87 -12.61
N ASN A 212 16.64 -8.84 -12.30
CA ASN A 212 17.58 -9.88 -12.71
C ASN A 212 17.54 -10.16 -14.22
N GLY A 213 17.40 -9.09 -15.02
CA GLY A 213 17.29 -9.18 -16.49
C GLY A 213 15.93 -9.64 -17.02
N GLN A 214 15.01 -10.07 -16.17
CA GLN A 214 13.66 -10.47 -16.55
C GLN A 214 12.69 -9.28 -16.48
N THR A 215 11.75 -9.22 -17.42
CA THR A 215 10.63 -8.28 -17.35
C THR A 215 9.56 -8.82 -16.40
N VAL A 216 8.68 -7.95 -15.91
CA VAL A 216 7.51 -8.37 -15.10
C VAL A 216 6.62 -9.37 -15.86
N LEU A 217 6.54 -9.25 -17.19
CA LEU A 217 5.81 -10.20 -18.03
C LEU A 217 6.46 -11.60 -18.02
N ASN A 218 7.79 -11.68 -18.08
CA ASN A 218 8.50 -12.94 -17.99
C ASN A 218 8.28 -13.60 -16.62
N LEU A 219 8.35 -12.81 -15.54
CA LEU A 219 8.06 -13.29 -14.18
C LEU A 219 6.65 -13.85 -14.05
N LEU A 220 5.66 -13.19 -14.63
CA LEU A 220 4.28 -13.66 -14.69
C LEU A 220 4.16 -14.99 -15.47
N GLN A 221 4.89 -15.13 -16.58
CA GLN A 221 4.89 -16.37 -17.36
C GLN A 221 5.51 -17.54 -16.59
N GLU A 222 6.45 -17.27 -15.69
CA GLU A 222 7.12 -18.26 -14.84
C GLU A 222 6.37 -18.56 -13.52
N ALA A 223 5.27 -17.86 -13.25
CA ALA A 223 4.50 -18.03 -12.02
C ALA A 223 4.01 -19.48 -11.85
N LYS A 224 4.34 -20.07 -10.69
CA LYS A 224 4.04 -21.47 -10.34
C LYS A 224 2.82 -21.65 -9.45
N SER A 225 2.34 -20.56 -8.83
CA SER A 225 1.27 -20.54 -7.84
C SER A 225 0.19 -19.51 -8.21
N GLY A 226 -0.92 -19.51 -7.49
CA GLY A 226 -1.99 -18.51 -7.62
C GLY A 226 -2.82 -18.62 -8.90
N ASP A 227 -3.61 -17.58 -9.17
CA ASP A 227 -4.48 -17.50 -10.36
C ASP A 227 -3.77 -16.67 -11.44
N LYS A 228 -2.93 -17.35 -12.22
CA LYS A 228 -2.10 -16.73 -13.27
C LYS A 228 -2.93 -16.00 -14.33
N GLU A 229 -4.09 -16.54 -14.72
CA GLU A 229 -4.92 -15.94 -15.75
C GLU A 229 -5.58 -14.65 -15.26
N LYS A 230 -6.10 -14.62 -14.02
CA LYS A 230 -6.60 -13.35 -13.44
C LYS A 230 -5.47 -12.35 -13.22
N THR A 231 -4.32 -12.81 -12.73
CA THR A 231 -3.13 -11.96 -12.55
C THR A 231 -2.71 -11.32 -13.87
N LYS A 232 -2.67 -12.11 -14.96
CA LYS A 232 -2.39 -11.62 -16.32
C LYS A 232 -3.44 -10.64 -16.81
N LEU A 233 -4.70 -10.91 -16.58
CA LEU A 233 -5.78 -10.01 -16.97
C LEU A 233 -5.62 -8.63 -16.30
N TYR A 234 -5.41 -8.59 -14.99
CA TYR A 234 -5.21 -7.33 -14.26
C TYR A 234 -3.91 -6.63 -14.67
N PHE A 235 -2.82 -7.37 -14.87
CA PHE A 235 -1.56 -6.82 -15.37
C PHE A 235 -1.75 -6.08 -16.71
N LEU A 236 -2.44 -6.72 -17.67
CA LEU A 236 -2.69 -6.10 -18.98
C LEU A 236 -3.59 -4.86 -18.89
N GLN A 237 -4.56 -4.85 -17.98
CA GLN A 237 -5.41 -3.67 -17.74
C GLN A 237 -4.62 -2.50 -17.14
N ILE A 238 -3.76 -2.76 -16.16
CA ILE A 238 -2.86 -1.77 -15.59
C ILE A 238 -1.96 -1.17 -16.68
N LEU A 239 -1.40 -2.03 -17.53
CA LEU A 239 -0.50 -1.59 -18.59
C LEU A 239 -1.21 -0.74 -19.67
N ASP A 240 -2.44 -1.10 -20.07
CA ASP A 240 -3.25 -0.26 -20.97
C ASP A 240 -3.56 1.11 -20.34
N MET A 241 -3.90 1.15 -19.05
CA MET A 241 -4.15 2.38 -18.32
C MET A 241 -2.90 3.26 -18.23
N ALA A 242 -1.76 2.67 -17.90
CA ALA A 242 -0.48 3.38 -17.82
C ALA A 242 -0.03 3.95 -19.16
N LYS A 243 -0.22 3.21 -20.26
CA LYS A 243 0.09 3.66 -21.63
C LYS A 243 -0.80 4.79 -22.12
N SER A 244 -2.06 4.82 -21.67
CA SER A 244 -3.02 5.83 -22.10
C SER A 244 -2.73 7.23 -21.54
N ASP A 245 -1.80 7.34 -20.59
CA ASP A 245 -1.47 8.60 -19.96
C ASP A 245 -0.54 9.44 -20.85
N GLN A 246 -0.87 10.71 -21.02
CA GLN A 246 -0.08 11.68 -21.78
C GLN A 246 1.35 11.85 -21.23
N TYR A 247 1.58 11.50 -19.95
CA TYR A 247 2.89 11.50 -19.32
C TYR A 247 3.77 10.31 -19.72
N TYR A 248 3.23 9.31 -20.42
CA TYR A 248 3.98 8.19 -20.98
C TYR A 248 5.18 8.67 -21.81
N GLY A 249 4.98 9.69 -22.65
CA GLY A 249 6.05 10.22 -23.50
C GLY A 249 7.25 10.71 -22.70
N LYS A 250 7.02 11.47 -21.61
CA LYS A 250 8.10 12.03 -20.78
C LYS A 250 8.89 10.97 -20.00
N PHE A 251 8.22 9.89 -19.57
CA PHE A 251 8.91 8.78 -18.90
C PHE A 251 9.60 7.86 -19.92
N ALA A 252 8.95 7.53 -21.03
CA ALA A 252 9.52 6.66 -22.06
C ALA A 252 10.80 7.24 -22.69
N GLU A 253 10.88 8.57 -22.85
CA GLU A 253 12.10 9.27 -23.29
C GLU A 253 13.29 9.10 -22.34
N GLN A 254 13.06 8.80 -21.06
CA GLN A 254 14.12 8.60 -20.06
C GLN A 254 14.62 7.13 -19.99
N PHE A 255 13.93 6.19 -20.63
CA PHE A 255 14.27 4.76 -20.55
C PHE A 255 14.52 4.17 -21.94
N GLU A 256 15.80 3.99 -22.29
CA GLU A 256 16.21 3.24 -23.48
C GLU A 256 15.72 1.78 -23.39
N GLY A 257 14.98 1.31 -24.40
CA GLY A 257 14.57 -0.10 -24.55
C GLY A 257 13.09 -0.45 -24.31
N THR A 258 12.17 0.52 -24.32
CA THR A 258 10.72 0.28 -24.21
C THR A 258 10.08 -0.31 -25.47
N GLU A 259 10.66 -0.07 -26.66
CA GLU A 259 10.15 -0.55 -27.96
C GLU A 259 9.98 -2.07 -28.02
N ASP A 260 10.90 -2.80 -27.39
CA ASP A 260 10.93 -4.27 -27.39
C ASP A 260 9.83 -4.87 -26.48
N LEU A 261 9.39 -4.11 -25.47
CA LEU A 261 8.28 -4.48 -24.59
C LEU A 261 6.94 -4.30 -25.31
N ASP A 262 6.81 -3.22 -26.09
CA ASP A 262 5.59 -2.90 -26.83
C ASP A 262 5.27 -3.94 -27.90
N ILE A 263 6.28 -4.39 -28.65
CA ILE A 263 6.13 -5.44 -29.67
C ILE A 263 5.70 -6.78 -29.04
N LYS A 264 6.35 -7.20 -27.95
CA LYS A 264 6.03 -8.46 -27.24
C LYS A 264 4.64 -8.41 -26.61
N LEU A 265 4.23 -7.24 -26.13
CA LEU A 265 2.92 -7.06 -25.51
C LEU A 265 1.80 -7.10 -26.55
N GLU A 266 1.97 -6.44 -27.70
CA GLU A 266 0.99 -6.51 -28.79
C GLU A 266 0.80 -7.95 -29.28
N ALA A 267 1.89 -8.70 -29.43
CA ALA A 267 1.84 -10.12 -29.75
C ALA A 267 1.10 -10.94 -28.67
N THR A 268 1.36 -10.68 -27.39
CA THR A 268 0.72 -11.37 -26.26
C THR A 268 -0.78 -11.02 -26.14
N MET A 269 -1.17 -9.77 -26.37
CA MET A 269 -2.55 -9.32 -26.37
C MET A 269 -3.36 -9.90 -27.54
N GLN A 270 -2.72 -10.16 -28.67
CA GLN A 270 -3.35 -10.83 -29.82
C GLN A 270 -3.64 -12.32 -29.54
N GLN A 271 -2.92 -12.94 -28.60
CA GLN A 271 -3.06 -14.35 -28.22
C GLN A 271 -3.97 -14.58 -27.00
N SER A 272 -4.43 -13.52 -26.32
CA SER A 272 -5.29 -13.64 -25.13
C SER A 272 -6.75 -13.90 -25.49
N PRO A 273 -7.48 -14.80 -24.79
CA PRO A 273 -8.91 -15.05 -25.02
C PRO A 273 -9.82 -13.88 -24.64
N VAL A 274 -9.27 -12.83 -24.01
CA VAL A 274 -10.01 -11.61 -23.67
C VAL A 274 -10.31 -10.83 -24.95
N SER A 275 -11.57 -10.84 -25.37
CA SER A 275 -11.97 -10.22 -26.64
C SER A 275 -11.60 -8.73 -26.67
N LYS A 276 -11.02 -8.27 -27.80
CA LYS A 276 -10.78 -6.83 -28.08
C LYS A 276 -12.03 -5.97 -27.85
N LYS A 277 -13.22 -6.56 -27.96
CA LYS A 277 -14.53 -5.92 -27.71
C LYS A 277 -14.72 -5.56 -26.23
N SER A 278 -14.35 -6.43 -25.30
CA SER A 278 -14.49 -6.21 -23.85
C SER A 278 -13.60 -5.07 -23.36
N LEU A 279 -12.34 -5.01 -23.82
CA LEU A 279 -11.41 -3.92 -23.50
C LEU A 279 -11.89 -2.57 -24.07
N ARG A 280 -12.36 -2.56 -25.33
CA ARG A 280 -12.94 -1.34 -25.95
C ARG A 280 -14.16 -0.82 -25.19
N GLN A 281 -15.04 -1.70 -24.73
CA GLN A 281 -16.22 -1.31 -23.94
C GLN A 281 -15.85 -0.68 -22.60
N LEU A 282 -14.83 -1.22 -21.91
CA LEU A 282 -14.33 -0.67 -20.66
C LEU A 282 -13.76 0.74 -20.87
N ARG A 283 -12.91 0.91 -21.90
CA ARG A 283 -12.29 2.21 -22.27
C ARG A 283 -13.35 3.27 -22.61
N GLN A 284 -14.41 2.88 -23.31
CA GLN A 284 -15.53 3.78 -23.61
C GLN A 284 -16.31 4.21 -22.37
N LYS A 285 -16.50 3.33 -21.37
CA LYS A 285 -17.17 3.66 -20.11
C LYS A 285 -16.36 4.67 -19.29
N SER A 286 -15.07 4.43 -19.10
CA SER A 286 -14.21 5.33 -18.31
C SER A 286 -14.10 6.73 -18.93
N MET A 287 -13.95 6.81 -20.26
CA MET A 287 -13.89 8.10 -20.97
C MET A 287 -15.20 8.90 -20.91
N LYS A 288 -16.37 8.23 -20.86
CA LYS A 288 -17.66 8.91 -20.68
C LYS A 288 -17.80 9.50 -19.28
N ALA A 289 -17.41 8.76 -18.24
CA ALA A 289 -17.46 9.22 -16.85
C ALA A 289 -16.60 10.47 -16.64
N LEU A 290 -15.38 10.48 -17.18
CA LEU A 290 -14.46 11.63 -17.10
C LEU A 290 -15.02 12.88 -17.79
N LYS A 291 -15.59 12.74 -19.00
CA LYS A 291 -16.19 13.87 -19.72
C LYS A 291 -17.41 14.44 -19.00
N GLN A 292 -18.17 13.59 -18.31
CA GLN A 292 -19.35 14.00 -17.55
C GLN A 292 -18.96 14.80 -16.30
N SER A 293 -17.95 14.35 -15.54
CA SER A 293 -17.46 15.11 -14.37
C SER A 293 -16.89 16.46 -14.78
N GLN A 294 -16.06 16.51 -15.84
CA GLN A 294 -15.52 17.76 -16.37
C GLN A 294 -16.62 18.74 -16.82
N LYS A 295 -17.70 18.25 -17.44
CA LYS A 295 -18.83 19.09 -17.86
C LYS A 295 -19.63 19.62 -16.66
N TYR A 296 -19.75 18.84 -15.59
CA TYR A 296 -20.43 19.24 -14.36
C TYR A 296 -19.67 20.39 -13.68
N PHE A 297 -18.36 20.23 -13.46
CA PHE A 297 -17.52 21.25 -12.81
C PHE A 297 -17.31 22.52 -13.65
N LYS A 298 -17.36 22.43 -14.98
CA LYS A 298 -17.37 23.63 -15.84
C LYS A 298 -18.66 24.46 -15.73
N LYS A 299 -19.78 23.85 -15.33
CA LYS A 299 -21.09 24.52 -15.25
C LYS A 299 -21.36 25.15 -13.88
N GLN A 300 -20.81 24.59 -12.81
CA GLN A 300 -20.93 25.14 -11.47
C GLN A 300 -19.56 25.09 -10.79
N PRO A 301 -18.87 26.23 -10.67
CA PRO A 301 -17.65 26.33 -9.87
C PRO A 301 -17.93 25.85 -8.45
N ILE A 302 -17.00 25.09 -7.85
CA ILE A 302 -17.13 24.56 -6.48
C ILE A 302 -17.49 25.68 -5.48
N ARG A 303 -16.96 26.89 -5.67
CA ARG A 303 -17.29 28.06 -4.86
C ARG A 303 -18.79 28.36 -4.82
N ASN A 304 -19.48 28.28 -5.95
CA ASN A 304 -20.92 28.56 -6.03
C ASN A 304 -21.72 27.49 -5.28
N ILE A 305 -21.31 26.22 -5.38
CA ILE A 305 -21.93 25.11 -4.64
C ILE A 305 -21.77 25.30 -3.12
N LEU A 306 -20.57 25.71 -2.68
CA LEU A 306 -20.30 25.97 -1.26
C LEU A 306 -21.05 27.20 -0.73
N GLN A 307 -21.23 28.24 -1.56
CA GLN A 307 -22.02 29.43 -1.22
C GLN A 307 -23.53 29.13 -1.17
N GLU A 308 -24.07 28.40 -2.15
CA GLU A 308 -25.49 27.98 -2.16
C GLU A 308 -25.85 27.12 -0.94
N LYS A 309 -24.88 26.36 -0.41
CA LYS A 309 -25.04 25.52 0.78
C LYS A 309 -24.73 26.25 2.10
N GLY A 310 -24.40 27.55 2.05
CA GLY A 310 -24.11 28.35 3.26
C GLY A 310 -22.83 27.93 3.99
N ILE A 311 -21.93 27.19 3.34
CA ILE A 311 -20.69 26.68 3.93
C ILE A 311 -19.63 27.80 4.00
N ILE A 312 -19.64 28.68 2.99
CA ILE A 312 -18.77 29.86 2.93
C ILE A 312 -19.61 31.10 2.65
N ASN A 313 -19.25 32.23 3.27
CA ASN A 313 -19.91 33.51 3.03
C ASN A 313 -19.28 34.20 1.82
N ASN A 314 -19.96 35.21 1.27
CA ASN A 314 -19.49 35.93 0.07
C ASN A 314 -18.09 36.57 0.22
N GLU A 315 -17.68 36.85 1.46
CA GLU A 315 -16.42 37.52 1.79
C GLU A 315 -15.29 36.56 2.22
N SER A 316 -15.57 35.27 2.39
CA SER A 316 -14.56 34.30 2.85
C SER A 316 -13.49 34.11 1.77
N ASN A 317 -12.23 34.42 2.11
CA ASN A 317 -11.09 34.21 1.23
C ASN A 317 -10.74 32.71 1.24
N ILE A 318 -10.58 32.08 0.07
CA ILE A 318 -10.36 30.63 -0.03
C ILE A 318 -9.11 30.20 0.77
N GLY A 319 -8.12 31.09 0.91
CA GLY A 319 -6.93 30.85 1.73
C GLY A 319 -7.17 30.64 3.23
N GLU A 320 -8.30 31.09 3.80
CA GLU A 320 -8.61 30.89 5.23
C GLU A 320 -9.18 29.50 5.54
N LEU A 321 -9.60 28.73 4.52
CA LEU A 321 -10.07 27.35 4.70
C LEU A 321 -8.93 26.38 5.05
N ASN A 322 -7.67 26.73 4.81
CA ASN A 322 -6.51 25.87 5.08
C ASN A 322 -6.22 25.65 6.58
N LEU A 323 -6.81 26.46 7.47
CA LEU A 323 -6.67 26.31 8.93
C LEU A 323 -7.88 25.65 9.60
N VAL A 324 -8.90 25.29 8.82
CA VAL A 324 -10.18 24.83 9.35
C VAL A 324 -10.23 23.30 9.39
N ASN A 325 -9.88 22.78 10.57
CA ASN A 325 -10.16 21.46 11.16
C ASN A 325 -10.88 20.41 10.26
N GLN A 326 -10.27 19.25 10.03
CA GLN A 326 -10.76 18.14 9.20
C GLN A 326 -12.22 17.71 9.50
N SER A 327 -12.70 17.98 10.71
CA SER A 327 -14.07 17.78 11.14
C SER A 327 -15.11 18.61 10.36
N LYS A 328 -14.79 19.83 9.92
CA LYS A 328 -15.69 20.65 9.07
C LYS A 328 -15.70 20.19 7.62
N LEU A 329 -14.56 19.73 7.09
CA LEU A 329 -14.49 19.08 5.77
C LEU A 329 -15.37 17.83 5.73
N ARG A 330 -15.43 17.07 6.82
CA ARG A 330 -16.32 15.89 6.95
C ARG A 330 -17.81 16.25 6.88
N ILE A 331 -18.23 17.34 7.52
CA ILE A 331 -19.62 17.85 7.48
C ILE A 331 -19.98 18.31 6.06
N ILE A 332 -19.07 19.03 5.40
CA ILE A 332 -19.22 19.46 4.01
C ILE A 332 -19.38 18.26 3.07
N ARG A 333 -18.62 17.18 3.30
CA ARG A 333 -18.69 15.94 2.51
C ARG A 333 -20.03 15.20 2.67
N GLN A 334 -20.57 15.15 3.89
CA GLN A 334 -21.88 14.54 4.17
C GLN A 334 -23.04 15.33 3.54
N GLU A 335 -23.04 16.66 3.64
CA GLU A 335 -24.10 17.54 3.13
C GLU A 335 -24.15 17.62 1.58
N LEU A 336 -23.05 17.25 0.92
CA LEU A 336 -22.92 17.21 -0.54
C LEU A 336 -23.16 15.81 -1.14
N GLY A 337 -23.44 14.79 -0.32
CA GLY A 337 -23.83 13.45 -0.78
C GLY A 337 -22.71 12.69 -1.51
N PHE A 338 -21.45 12.97 -1.19
CA PHE A 338 -20.32 12.26 -1.77
C PHE A 338 -20.15 10.87 -1.11
N ASN A 339 -20.34 9.80 -1.88
CA ASN A 339 -19.85 8.47 -1.52
C ASN A 339 -18.37 8.34 -1.90
N ASP A 340 -17.62 7.52 -1.14
CA ASP A 340 -16.15 7.36 -1.08
C ASP A 340 -15.35 7.44 -2.40
N SER A 341 -15.96 7.19 -3.57
CA SER A 341 -15.30 7.35 -4.89
C SER A 341 -15.14 8.80 -5.38
N LEU A 342 -15.84 9.77 -4.76
CA LEU A 342 -15.81 11.19 -5.17
C LEU A 342 -14.90 12.06 -4.29
N GLU A 343 -14.33 11.53 -3.20
CA GLU A 343 -13.46 12.27 -2.27
C GLU A 343 -12.23 12.87 -2.95
N ILE A 344 -11.67 12.20 -3.96
CA ILE A 344 -10.39 12.58 -4.59
C ILE A 344 -10.54 13.74 -5.59
N GLN A 345 -11.73 13.93 -6.18
CA GLN A 345 -11.93 14.96 -7.22
C GLN A 345 -12.14 16.36 -6.66
N ALA A 346 -12.65 16.49 -5.44
CA ALA A 346 -12.82 17.78 -4.77
C ALA A 346 -11.47 18.39 -4.39
N ASP A 347 -10.53 17.59 -3.88
CA ASP A 347 -9.20 18.04 -3.46
C ASP A 347 -8.35 18.55 -4.64
N ILE A 348 -8.47 17.93 -5.83
CA ILE A 348 -7.77 18.33 -7.06
C ILE A 348 -8.22 19.71 -7.57
N ILE A 349 -9.52 20.03 -7.44
CA ILE A 349 -10.07 21.30 -7.95
C ILE A 349 -9.76 22.47 -7.00
N ILE A 350 -9.64 22.20 -5.70
CA ILE A 350 -9.24 23.21 -4.71
C ILE A 350 -7.78 23.61 -4.95
N GLN A 351 -6.86 22.64 -5.09
CA GLN A 351 -5.43 22.91 -5.30
C GLN A 351 -5.10 23.51 -6.68
N GLY A 352 -5.86 23.15 -7.73
CA GLY A 352 -5.66 23.70 -9.07
C GLY A 352 -5.95 25.20 -9.16
N ASN A 353 -7.03 25.66 -8.54
CA ASN A 353 -7.41 27.09 -8.55
C ASN A 353 -6.45 27.97 -7.74
N ASP A 354 -5.83 27.44 -6.69
CA ASP A 354 -4.85 28.18 -5.86
C ASP A 354 -3.58 28.52 -6.65
N SER A 355 -3.11 27.60 -7.50
CA SER A 355 -1.91 27.82 -8.32
C SER A 355 -2.09 28.95 -9.35
N GLU A 356 -3.29 29.10 -9.91
CA GLU A 356 -3.62 30.13 -10.89
C GLU A 356 -3.83 31.51 -10.23
N ILE A 357 -4.37 31.54 -9.00
CA ILE A 357 -4.55 32.77 -8.21
C ILE A 357 -3.19 33.30 -7.72
N ILE A 358 -2.30 32.42 -7.22
CA ILE A 358 -0.97 32.80 -6.75
C ILE A 358 -0.13 33.38 -7.90
N ASN A 359 -0.13 32.75 -9.07
CA ASN A 359 0.59 33.25 -10.25
C ASN A 359 0.10 34.64 -10.67
N ASN A 360 -1.22 34.87 -10.67
CA ASN A 360 -1.78 36.18 -11.01
C ASN A 360 -1.45 37.27 -9.99
N GLN A 361 -1.34 36.94 -8.70
CA GLN A 361 -0.93 37.89 -7.66
C GLN A 361 0.56 38.23 -7.72
N VAL A 362 1.42 37.23 -8.03
CA VAL A 362 2.87 37.43 -8.23
C VAL A 362 3.15 38.28 -9.46
N GLN A 363 2.39 38.08 -10.55
CA GLN A 363 2.48 38.91 -11.76
C GLN A 363 2.10 40.37 -11.48
N LYS A 364 1.01 40.60 -10.72
CA LYS A 364 0.57 41.95 -10.33
C LYS A 364 1.58 42.67 -9.42
N LYS A 365 2.19 41.95 -8.46
CA LYS A 365 3.25 42.51 -7.60
C LYS A 365 4.54 42.81 -8.36
N SER A 366 4.89 41.99 -9.36
CA SER A 366 6.07 42.25 -10.20
C SER A 366 5.88 43.52 -11.05
N ASN A 367 4.66 43.75 -11.55
CA ASN A 367 4.35 44.94 -12.33
C ASN A 367 4.29 46.23 -11.49
N SER A 368 3.92 46.15 -10.20
CA SER A 368 3.94 47.31 -9.28
C SER A 368 5.32 47.67 -8.74
N ILE A 369 6.31 46.79 -8.91
CA ILE A 369 7.72 47.05 -8.52
C ILE A 369 8.52 47.66 -9.69
N GLN A 370 7.97 47.63 -10.91
CA GLN A 370 8.57 48.21 -12.12
C GLN A 370 8.00 49.58 -12.51
N GLN A 371 7.04 50.12 -11.74
CA GLN A 371 6.56 51.50 -11.81
C GLN A 371 7.03 52.24 -10.56
#